data_AF-A0A7S3N596-F1
#
_entry.id   AF-A0A7S3N596-F1
#
_cell.length_a   1.000
_cell.length_b   1.000
_cell.length_c   1.000
_cell.angle_alpha   90.00
_cell.angle_beta   90.00
_cell.angle_gamma   90.00
#
_symmetry.space_group_name_H-M   'P 1'
#
loop_
_entity.id
_entity.type
_entity.pdbx_description
1 polymer ?
#
loop_
_entity_poly.entity_id
_entity_poly.type
_entity_poly.pdbx_seq_one_letter_code
_entity_poly.pdbx_strand_id
1 'polypeptide(L)'
;MRLDGYGKVLGIDFEEEVVERMKIEVGVEGIEDYAKMDACDMKEIETASQDLVVDKATFDALYSSKDHSKNESSVNKYFNEVMRVLKPGTGLYVCITLLQSHICKKLIKFFLENEFESYNYFKDSISEIKIQEIYVKSRSSKLEQQFIGHRVPFLITIKRTVFDPENTSLSKFKANFEKMIKVNGNYLNHENTKQEVLITQMLNLQYGNIKELVSGRIIEVNLESTEQLSRFKLILVDSANNAILSDSTCAILIVPRGKETSRVYATEEGYREISEKVNHSRVIIVYRKSGNVDSLETIKKELESSILRFAPRKVANEIPYISEGESQTSSAVLVSRKYRVYKDEEDKFDPDAVDEFEKNYIIEDTLEGYPENPERYVVRSIKFKSKPDEIQSDVMIRRKKKKGKKDYSKYVKVRSPIWEVKEDEFLYIDHLTLNSEYTSAMIAGLCTYYQMFEDLKKTQAKHNFL
;
A
#
# COMPACT_ATOMS: atom_id res chain seq x y z
N MET A 1 -36.41 24.34 -4.32
CA MET A 1 -35.21 23.58 -4.71
C MET A 1 -34.64 23.01 -3.42
N ARG A 2 -34.36 21.70 -3.35
CA ARG A 2 -33.81 21.10 -2.12
C ARG A 2 -32.44 21.70 -1.79
N LEU A 3 -32.06 21.67 -0.52
CA LEU A 3 -30.78 22.23 -0.04
C LEU A 3 -29.56 21.50 -0.63
N ASP A 4 -29.73 20.27 -1.08
CA ASP A 4 -28.71 19.46 -1.76
C ASP A 4 -28.65 19.69 -3.29
N GLY A 5 -29.55 20.53 -3.83
CA GLY A 5 -29.60 20.87 -5.26
C GLY A 5 -30.27 19.84 -6.16
N TYR A 6 -30.70 18.69 -5.63
CA TYR A 6 -31.45 17.70 -6.42
C TYR A 6 -32.93 18.08 -6.47
N GLY A 7 -33.52 17.97 -7.66
CA GLY A 7 -34.96 18.18 -7.87
C GLY A 7 -35.75 16.95 -7.43
N LYS A 8 -36.53 16.41 -8.37
CA LYS A 8 -37.32 15.20 -8.17
C LYS A 8 -36.44 13.95 -8.17
N VAL A 9 -36.53 13.13 -7.14
CA VAL A 9 -35.81 11.86 -7.03
C VAL A 9 -36.82 10.74 -6.90
N LEU A 10 -36.77 9.77 -7.81
CA LEU A 10 -37.57 8.55 -7.80
C LEU A 10 -36.66 7.37 -7.41
N GLY A 11 -36.99 6.69 -6.32
CA GLY A 11 -36.40 5.39 -5.98
C GLY A 11 -37.20 4.25 -6.60
N ILE A 12 -36.52 3.23 -7.12
CA ILE A 12 -37.17 2.01 -7.60
C ILE A 12 -36.56 0.78 -6.95
N ASP A 13 -37.39 -0.22 -6.67
CA ASP A 13 -36.98 -1.57 -6.23
C ASP A 13 -38.02 -2.58 -6.72
N PHE A 14 -37.64 -3.83 -6.96
CA PHE A 14 -38.58 -4.87 -7.40
C PHE A 14 -39.36 -5.47 -6.22
N GLU A 15 -38.83 -5.34 -4.99
CA GLU A 15 -39.44 -5.85 -3.76
C GLU A 15 -40.41 -4.83 -3.15
N GLU A 16 -41.70 -5.20 -3.11
CA GLU A 16 -42.78 -4.33 -2.62
C GLU A 16 -42.61 -3.94 -1.14
N GLU A 17 -42.18 -4.89 -0.30
CA GLU A 17 -41.94 -4.65 1.12
C GLU A 17 -40.83 -3.62 1.36
N VAL A 18 -39.81 -3.58 0.48
CA VAL A 18 -38.74 -2.59 0.55
C VAL A 18 -39.28 -1.22 0.16
N VAL A 19 -40.05 -1.14 -0.92
CA VAL A 19 -40.68 0.11 -1.38
C VAL A 19 -41.59 0.70 -0.31
N GLU A 20 -42.47 -0.11 0.29
CA GLU A 20 -43.37 0.34 1.36
C GLU A 20 -42.60 0.85 2.58
N ARG A 21 -41.55 0.12 2.98
CA ARG A 21 -40.68 0.54 4.08
C ARG A 21 -39.98 1.86 3.77
N MET A 22 -39.42 2.00 2.58
CA MET A 22 -38.72 3.23 2.19
C MET A 22 -39.68 4.43 2.12
N LYS A 23 -40.94 4.24 1.69
CA LYS A 23 -41.97 5.30 1.75
C LYS A 23 -42.22 5.79 3.18
N ILE A 24 -42.14 4.91 4.17
CA ILE A 24 -42.30 5.25 5.59
C ILE A 24 -41.04 5.93 6.12
N GLU A 25 -39.85 5.35 5.87
CA GLU A 25 -38.57 5.86 6.39
C GLU A 25 -38.16 7.21 5.76
N VAL A 26 -38.44 7.41 4.47
CA VAL A 26 -38.11 8.65 3.73
C VAL A 26 -39.09 9.78 4.00
N GLY A 27 -40.15 9.56 4.78
CA GLY A 27 -40.93 10.63 5.40
C GLY A 27 -40.11 11.63 6.24
N VAL A 28 -38.79 11.44 6.34
CA VAL A 28 -37.85 12.26 7.14
C VAL A 28 -36.77 13.02 6.32
N GLU A 29 -36.47 12.69 5.04
CA GLU A 29 -35.69 13.49 4.04
C GLU A 29 -35.06 12.56 2.97
N GLY A 30 -35.03 12.92 1.68
CA GLY A 30 -34.08 12.29 0.73
C GLY A 30 -34.58 11.94 -0.67
N ILE A 31 -35.77 11.36 -0.82
CA ILE A 31 -36.32 10.83 -2.08
C ILE A 31 -37.81 11.21 -2.12
N GLU A 32 -38.29 11.77 -3.24
CA GLU A 32 -39.66 12.31 -3.32
C GLU A 32 -40.71 11.20 -3.51
N ASP A 33 -40.34 10.12 -4.20
CA ASP A 33 -41.24 9.00 -4.46
C ASP A 33 -40.48 7.67 -4.57
N TYR A 34 -41.16 6.57 -4.25
CA TYR A 34 -40.67 5.21 -4.45
C TYR A 34 -41.69 4.40 -5.24
N ALA A 35 -41.24 3.63 -6.23
CA ALA A 35 -42.09 2.76 -7.02
C ALA A 35 -41.57 1.33 -7.03
N LYS A 36 -42.50 0.36 -6.98
CA LYS A 36 -42.20 -1.03 -7.25
C LYS A 36 -41.98 -1.18 -8.75
N MET A 37 -40.75 -1.49 -9.17
CA MET A 37 -40.38 -1.57 -10.58
C MET A 37 -39.17 -2.48 -10.77
N ASP A 38 -39.21 -3.31 -11.81
CA ASP A 38 -38.03 -4.07 -12.25
C ASP A 38 -37.11 -3.14 -13.05
N ALA A 39 -35.86 -2.99 -12.61
CA ALA A 39 -34.87 -2.18 -13.30
C ALA A 39 -34.53 -2.71 -14.72
N CYS A 40 -34.83 -3.98 -15.02
CA CYS A 40 -34.71 -4.55 -16.36
C CYS A 40 -35.89 -4.17 -17.28
N ASP A 41 -36.94 -3.53 -16.76
CA ASP A 41 -38.17 -3.17 -17.47
C ASP A 41 -38.82 -1.89 -16.89
N MET A 42 -38.18 -0.73 -17.10
CA MET A 42 -38.61 0.57 -16.58
C MET A 42 -39.68 1.27 -17.45
N LYS A 43 -40.66 0.52 -17.99
CA LYS A 43 -41.67 1.02 -18.96
C LYS A 43 -42.46 2.23 -18.49
N GLU A 44 -42.66 2.37 -17.18
CA GLU A 44 -43.38 3.50 -16.58
C GLU A 44 -42.58 4.81 -16.60
N ILE A 45 -41.26 4.71 -16.84
CA ILE A 45 -40.38 5.87 -17.01
C ILE A 45 -40.25 6.20 -18.49
N GLU A 46 -40.63 7.42 -18.85
CA GLU A 46 -40.53 7.91 -20.23
C GLU A 46 -39.09 7.89 -20.75
N THR A 47 -38.93 7.58 -22.04
CA THR A 47 -37.64 7.62 -22.73
C THR A 47 -37.08 9.04 -22.72
N ALA A 48 -35.77 9.19 -22.46
CA ALA A 48 -35.08 10.48 -22.43
C ALA A 48 -35.70 11.50 -21.45
N SER A 49 -36.19 11.04 -20.30
CA SER A 49 -36.82 11.90 -19.27
C SER A 49 -35.90 12.24 -18.10
N GLN A 50 -34.85 11.45 -17.84
CA GLN A 50 -34.01 11.56 -16.64
C GLN A 50 -32.66 12.24 -16.94
N ASP A 51 -32.25 13.17 -16.09
CA ASP A 51 -30.92 13.79 -16.15
C ASP A 51 -29.82 12.90 -15.53
N LEU A 52 -30.19 12.11 -14.52
CA LEU A 52 -29.27 11.31 -13.73
C LEU A 52 -29.93 9.97 -13.35
N VAL A 53 -29.20 8.87 -13.55
CA VAL A 53 -29.54 7.56 -12.98
C VAL A 53 -28.44 7.16 -12.02
N VAL A 54 -28.78 6.83 -10.79
CA VAL A 54 -27.84 6.37 -9.76
C VAL A 54 -28.12 4.91 -9.44
N ASP A 55 -27.12 4.06 -9.65
CA ASP A 55 -27.11 2.65 -9.27
C ASP A 55 -26.16 2.48 -8.08
N LYS A 56 -26.65 1.85 -7.02
CA LYS A 56 -25.84 1.39 -5.89
C LYS A 56 -25.96 -0.12 -5.75
N ALA A 57 -25.03 -0.84 -6.38
CA ALA A 57 -24.89 -2.29 -6.37
C ALA A 57 -26.05 -3.09 -7.02
N THR A 58 -26.98 -2.46 -7.73
CA THR A 58 -28.00 -3.15 -8.54
C THR A 58 -27.35 -3.91 -9.69
N PHE A 59 -26.38 -3.31 -10.39
CA PHE A 59 -25.59 -4.01 -11.40
C PHE A 59 -24.87 -5.24 -10.81
N ASP A 60 -24.20 -5.07 -9.66
CA ASP A 60 -23.52 -6.19 -8.97
C ASP A 60 -24.53 -7.29 -8.60
N ALA A 61 -25.71 -6.94 -8.09
CA ALA A 61 -26.74 -7.89 -7.72
C ALA A 61 -27.26 -8.68 -8.94
N LEU A 62 -27.57 -7.99 -10.04
CA LEU A 62 -28.04 -8.61 -11.28
C LEU A 62 -27.00 -9.54 -11.90
N TYR A 63 -25.70 -9.24 -11.75
CA TYR A 63 -24.61 -10.02 -12.35
C TYR A 63 -23.80 -10.86 -11.35
N SER A 64 -24.37 -11.16 -10.18
CA SER A 64 -23.71 -11.83 -9.05
C SER A 64 -23.51 -13.35 -9.19
N SER A 65 -24.14 -14.00 -10.18
CA SER A 65 -24.18 -15.47 -10.28
C SER A 65 -22.87 -16.06 -10.84
N LYS A 66 -22.53 -17.28 -10.42
CA LYS A 66 -21.41 -18.06 -11.01
C LYS A 66 -21.71 -18.54 -12.44
N ASP A 67 -22.99 -18.59 -12.82
CA ASP A 67 -23.47 -18.96 -14.15
C ASP A 67 -23.97 -17.71 -14.88
N HIS A 68 -23.01 -16.95 -15.39
CA HIS A 68 -23.25 -15.65 -16.03
C HIS A 68 -24.17 -15.74 -17.27
N SER A 69 -24.29 -16.93 -17.89
CA SER A 69 -25.09 -17.14 -19.10
C SER A 69 -26.58 -16.84 -18.88
N LYS A 70 -27.08 -17.09 -17.66
CA LYS A 70 -28.50 -16.87 -17.30
C LYS A 70 -28.82 -15.40 -17.04
N ASN A 71 -27.84 -14.63 -16.56
CA ASN A 71 -28.05 -13.25 -16.12
C ASN A 71 -27.61 -12.23 -17.19
N GLU A 72 -26.93 -12.69 -18.24
CA GLU A 72 -26.48 -11.88 -19.37
C GLU A 72 -27.62 -11.08 -20.02
N SER A 73 -28.75 -11.75 -20.28
CA SER A 73 -29.92 -11.10 -20.89
C SER A 73 -30.51 -10.01 -19.97
N SER A 74 -30.64 -10.30 -18.67
CA SER A 74 -31.18 -9.34 -17.69
C SER A 74 -30.31 -8.11 -17.58
N VAL A 75 -28.98 -8.27 -17.48
CA VAL A 75 -28.05 -7.12 -17.42
C VAL A 75 -28.06 -6.32 -18.71
N ASN A 76 -28.14 -6.97 -19.87
CA ASN A 76 -28.26 -6.26 -21.15
C ASN A 76 -29.55 -5.44 -21.22
N LYS A 77 -30.68 -5.99 -20.75
CA LYS A 77 -31.95 -5.26 -20.65
C LYS A 77 -31.84 -4.07 -19.69
N TYR A 78 -31.29 -4.30 -18.51
CA TYR A 78 -31.03 -3.26 -17.51
C TYR A 78 -30.20 -2.10 -18.08
N PHE A 79 -29.08 -2.38 -18.73
CA PHE A 79 -28.26 -1.33 -19.33
C PHE A 79 -28.98 -0.56 -20.45
N ASN A 80 -29.79 -1.24 -21.28
CA ASN A 80 -30.61 -0.54 -22.25
C ASN A 80 -31.66 0.36 -21.59
N GLU A 81 -32.31 -0.10 -20.53
CA GLU A 81 -33.31 0.70 -19.82
C GLU A 81 -32.66 1.94 -19.16
N VAL A 82 -31.51 1.78 -18.51
CA VAL A 82 -30.71 2.90 -17.97
C VAL A 82 -30.40 3.92 -19.06
N MET A 83 -29.87 3.45 -20.20
CA MET A 83 -29.55 4.36 -21.30
C MET A 83 -30.80 4.96 -21.93
N ARG A 84 -31.91 4.22 -22.04
CA ARG A 84 -33.18 4.68 -22.62
C ARG A 84 -33.76 5.85 -21.85
N VAL A 85 -33.84 5.75 -20.52
CA VAL A 85 -34.47 6.79 -19.68
C VAL A 85 -33.62 8.07 -19.58
N LEU A 86 -32.30 7.98 -19.78
CA LEU A 86 -31.40 9.13 -19.71
C LEU A 86 -31.58 10.10 -20.88
N LYS A 87 -31.57 11.41 -20.64
CA LYS A 87 -31.59 12.42 -21.70
C LYS A 87 -30.33 12.36 -22.58
N PRO A 88 -30.44 12.41 -23.90
CA PRO A 88 -29.27 12.57 -24.76
C PRO A 88 -28.56 13.91 -24.50
N GLY A 89 -27.22 13.89 -24.41
CA GLY A 89 -26.38 15.09 -24.27
C GLY A 89 -26.12 15.53 -22.83
N THR A 90 -27.13 15.46 -21.97
CA THR A 90 -27.03 15.83 -20.54
C THR A 90 -27.09 14.64 -19.58
N GLY A 91 -27.67 13.52 -20.02
CA GLY A 91 -27.90 12.35 -19.18
C GLY A 91 -26.61 11.69 -18.68
N LEU A 92 -26.57 11.42 -17.38
CA LEU A 92 -25.44 10.77 -16.71
C LEU A 92 -25.92 9.51 -15.98
N TYR A 93 -25.29 8.38 -16.27
CA TYR A 93 -25.38 7.19 -15.43
C TYR A 93 -24.25 7.17 -14.42
N VAL A 94 -24.55 6.96 -13.15
CA VAL A 94 -23.60 6.83 -12.05
C VAL A 94 -23.80 5.48 -11.37
N CYS A 95 -22.82 4.59 -11.45
CA CYS A 95 -22.85 3.27 -10.82
C CYS A 95 -21.80 3.19 -9.71
N ILE A 96 -22.23 2.82 -8.50
CA ILE A 96 -21.38 2.52 -7.37
C ILE A 96 -21.31 0.99 -7.23
N THR A 97 -20.13 0.44 -7.48
CA THR A 97 -19.91 -1.01 -7.59
C THR A 97 -18.59 -1.41 -6.95
N LEU A 98 -18.45 -2.68 -6.54
CA LEU A 98 -17.13 -3.21 -6.16
C LEU A 98 -16.25 -3.48 -7.40
N LEU A 99 -16.84 -3.46 -8.60
CA LEU A 99 -16.19 -3.60 -9.90
C LEU A 99 -15.31 -4.85 -10.00
N GLN A 100 -15.76 -5.98 -9.45
CA GLN A 100 -15.02 -7.24 -9.54
C GLN A 100 -14.70 -7.61 -11.00
N SER A 101 -13.68 -8.44 -11.23
CA SER A 101 -13.19 -8.74 -12.59
C SER A 101 -14.30 -9.05 -13.61
N HIS A 102 -15.32 -9.83 -13.24
CA HIS A 102 -16.44 -10.17 -14.12
C HIS A 102 -17.39 -8.98 -14.38
N ILE A 103 -17.64 -8.14 -13.38
CA ILE A 103 -18.41 -6.87 -13.49
C ILE A 103 -17.70 -5.92 -14.45
N CYS A 104 -16.39 -5.70 -14.26
CA CYS A 104 -15.57 -4.85 -15.13
C CYS A 104 -15.57 -5.36 -16.58
N LYS A 105 -15.38 -6.67 -16.76
CA LYS A 105 -15.45 -7.31 -18.08
C LYS A 105 -16.81 -7.11 -18.74
N LYS A 106 -17.91 -7.32 -18.01
CA LYS A 106 -19.27 -7.18 -18.56
C LYS A 106 -19.56 -5.74 -18.99
N LEU A 107 -19.14 -4.77 -18.20
CA LEU A 107 -19.28 -3.35 -18.52
C LEU A 107 -18.55 -2.98 -19.81
N ILE A 108 -17.28 -3.38 -19.92
CA ILE A 108 -16.46 -3.12 -21.12
C ILE A 108 -17.05 -3.82 -22.36
N LYS A 109 -17.42 -5.09 -22.21
CA LYS A 109 -18.01 -5.89 -23.31
C LYS A 109 -19.30 -5.29 -23.86
N PHE A 110 -20.17 -4.80 -22.96
CA PHE A 110 -21.44 -4.19 -23.36
C PHE A 110 -21.26 -2.82 -23.98
N PHE A 111 -20.57 -1.90 -23.30
CA PHE A 111 -20.55 -0.49 -23.71
C PHE A 111 -19.44 -0.13 -24.71
N LEU A 112 -18.39 -0.94 -24.87
CA LEU A 112 -17.21 -0.56 -25.66
C LEU A 112 -16.78 -1.60 -26.69
N GLU A 113 -16.79 -2.90 -26.34
CA GLU A 113 -16.39 -3.96 -27.30
C GLU A 113 -17.55 -4.36 -28.24
N ASN A 114 -18.77 -3.86 -28.00
CA ASN A 114 -19.97 -4.13 -28.81
C ASN A 114 -20.25 -5.63 -29.02
N GLU A 115 -19.78 -6.51 -28.12
CA GLU A 115 -19.97 -7.96 -28.25
C GLU A 115 -21.46 -8.35 -28.29
N PHE A 116 -22.31 -7.50 -27.72
CA PHE A 116 -23.76 -7.64 -27.70
C PHE A 116 -24.45 -6.66 -28.65
N GLU A 117 -23.89 -6.41 -29.84
CA GLU A 117 -24.37 -5.41 -30.80
C GLU A 117 -25.88 -5.52 -31.09
N SER A 118 -26.43 -6.74 -31.16
CA SER A 118 -27.87 -6.99 -31.34
C SER A 118 -28.75 -6.58 -30.14
N TYR A 119 -28.13 -6.36 -28.98
CA TYR A 119 -28.74 -5.99 -27.72
C TYR A 119 -28.23 -4.66 -27.17
N ASN A 120 -27.36 -3.91 -27.86
CA ASN A 120 -26.91 -2.59 -27.38
C ASN A 120 -27.46 -1.49 -28.29
N TYR A 121 -28.69 -1.04 -27.98
CA TYR A 121 -29.40 -0.04 -28.77
C TYR A 121 -28.78 1.37 -28.67
N PHE A 122 -27.87 1.58 -27.71
CA PHE A 122 -27.28 2.88 -27.39
C PHE A 122 -25.76 2.89 -27.54
N LYS A 123 -25.17 1.90 -28.23
CA LYS A 123 -23.71 1.84 -28.50
C LYS A 123 -23.17 3.13 -29.09
N ASP A 124 -23.97 3.75 -29.96
CA ASP A 124 -23.63 4.98 -30.66
C ASP A 124 -24.07 6.24 -29.92
N SER A 125 -24.34 6.17 -28.61
CA SER A 125 -24.90 7.26 -27.81
C SER A 125 -24.09 7.54 -26.55
N ILE A 126 -22.81 7.17 -26.49
CA ILE A 126 -21.95 7.36 -25.31
C ILE A 126 -20.75 8.21 -25.68
N SER A 127 -20.49 9.26 -24.90
CA SER A 127 -19.34 10.14 -25.10
C SER A 127 -18.22 9.93 -24.08
N GLU A 128 -18.52 9.31 -22.95
CA GLU A 128 -17.55 9.18 -21.85
C GLU A 128 -17.89 8.01 -20.92
N ILE A 129 -16.86 7.27 -20.49
CA ILE A 129 -16.88 6.33 -19.36
C ILE A 129 -15.69 6.69 -18.48
N LYS A 130 -15.97 7.00 -17.21
CA LYS A 130 -14.95 7.18 -16.18
C LYS A 130 -15.12 6.13 -15.10
N ILE A 131 -14.01 5.63 -14.58
CA ILE A 131 -13.94 4.75 -13.42
C ILE A 131 -13.08 5.47 -12.38
N GLN A 132 -13.63 5.69 -11.20
CA GLN A 132 -12.93 6.37 -10.12
C GLN A 132 -13.05 5.58 -8.83
N GLU A 133 -11.93 5.33 -8.18
CA GLU A 133 -11.90 4.73 -6.86
C GLU A 133 -12.49 5.68 -5.80
N ILE A 134 -13.40 5.17 -4.97
CA ILE A 134 -14.08 5.92 -3.91
C ILE A 134 -13.45 5.57 -2.57
N TYR A 135 -12.57 6.44 -2.07
CA TYR A 135 -12.04 6.30 -0.73
C TYR A 135 -13.03 6.85 0.30
N VAL A 136 -13.51 5.98 1.18
CA VAL A 136 -14.30 6.37 2.34
C VAL A 136 -13.33 6.69 3.48
N LYS A 137 -13.30 7.96 3.93
CA LYS A 137 -12.67 8.28 5.22
C LYS A 137 -13.45 7.52 6.28
N SER A 138 -12.85 6.48 6.86
CA SER A 138 -13.51 5.74 7.93
C SER A 138 -13.75 6.70 9.10
N ARG A 139 -14.99 7.13 9.30
CA ARG A 139 -15.46 7.73 10.57
C ARG A 139 -15.80 6.65 11.60
N SER A 140 -15.42 5.42 11.31
CA SER A 140 -15.96 4.21 11.88
C SER A 140 -15.02 3.67 12.96
N SER A 141 -15.59 2.90 13.89
CA SER A 141 -14.87 2.23 14.98
C SER A 141 -13.71 1.35 14.48
N LYS A 142 -12.73 1.03 15.35
CA LYS A 142 -11.59 0.14 15.01
C LYS A 142 -12.00 -1.19 14.35
N LEU A 143 -13.20 -1.71 14.66
CA LEU A 143 -13.77 -2.91 14.06
C LEU A 143 -14.25 -2.67 12.62
N GLU A 144 -14.94 -1.57 12.36
CA GLU A 144 -15.39 -1.21 11.01
C GLU A 144 -14.21 -0.87 10.08
N GLN A 145 -13.10 -0.35 10.61
CA GLN A 145 -11.86 -0.17 9.84
C GLN A 145 -11.28 -1.49 9.32
N GLN A 146 -11.43 -2.59 10.08
CA GLN A 146 -10.99 -3.93 9.66
C GLN A 146 -11.90 -4.58 8.61
N PHE A 147 -13.17 -4.16 8.49
CA PHE A 147 -14.12 -4.75 7.52
C PHE A 147 -14.36 -3.86 6.29
N ILE A 148 -14.35 -2.54 6.45
CA ILE A 148 -14.58 -1.56 5.36
C ILE A 148 -13.27 -1.22 4.65
N GLY A 149 -12.13 -1.27 5.34
CA GLY A 149 -10.82 -0.84 4.81
C GLY A 149 -10.29 -1.65 3.62
N HIS A 150 -10.83 -2.85 3.37
CA HIS A 150 -10.35 -3.77 2.33
C HIS A 150 -11.18 -3.78 1.05
N ARG A 151 -12.34 -3.12 1.03
CA ARG A 151 -13.24 -3.11 -0.14
C ARG A 151 -13.53 -1.67 -0.53
N VAL A 152 -12.69 -1.13 -1.40
CA VAL A 152 -12.85 0.22 -1.93
C VAL A 152 -13.79 0.16 -3.14
N PRO A 153 -14.99 0.77 -3.07
CA PRO A 153 -15.89 0.79 -4.20
C PRO A 153 -15.38 1.71 -5.31
N PHE A 154 -15.85 1.48 -6.53
CA PHE A 154 -15.62 2.32 -7.69
C PHE A 154 -16.89 3.06 -8.06
N LEU A 155 -16.73 4.33 -8.41
CA LEU A 155 -17.71 5.16 -9.07
C LEU A 155 -17.49 5.08 -10.57
N ILE A 156 -18.49 4.60 -11.30
CA ILE A 156 -18.48 4.59 -12.74
C ILE A 156 -19.44 5.65 -13.23
N THR A 157 -18.99 6.50 -14.15
CA THR A 157 -19.85 7.50 -14.78
C THR A 157 -19.90 7.28 -16.27
N ILE A 158 -21.09 7.11 -16.84
CA ILE A 158 -21.31 6.98 -18.29
C ILE A 158 -22.17 8.14 -18.77
N LYS A 159 -21.64 8.95 -19.70
CA LYS A 159 -22.34 10.10 -20.25
C LYS A 159 -23.04 9.75 -21.56
N ARG A 160 -24.36 9.91 -21.61
CA ARG A 160 -25.16 9.76 -22.83
C ARG A 160 -25.01 11.01 -23.71
N THR A 161 -24.87 10.81 -25.01
CA THR A 161 -24.75 11.87 -26.02
C THR A 161 -25.59 11.55 -27.27
N VAL A 162 -25.66 12.52 -28.18
CA VAL A 162 -26.06 12.33 -29.58
C VAL A 162 -24.82 12.60 -30.43
N PHE A 163 -24.48 11.70 -31.33
CA PHE A 163 -23.48 11.98 -32.36
C PHE A 163 -24.19 12.34 -33.65
N ASP A 164 -23.81 13.48 -34.23
CA ASP A 164 -24.17 13.83 -35.59
C ASP A 164 -23.34 12.94 -36.55
N PRO A 165 -23.97 12.03 -37.32
CA PRO A 165 -23.26 11.14 -38.23
C PRO A 165 -22.53 11.89 -39.36
N GLU A 166 -22.97 13.10 -39.70
CA GLU A 166 -22.36 13.91 -40.75
C GLU A 166 -21.09 14.63 -40.27
N ASN A 167 -20.85 14.65 -38.96
CA ASN A 167 -19.67 15.30 -38.38
C ASN A 167 -18.47 14.34 -38.28
N THR A 168 -17.62 14.37 -39.29
CA THR A 168 -16.42 13.52 -39.41
C THR A 168 -15.40 13.70 -38.27
N SER A 169 -15.42 14.84 -37.56
CA SER A 169 -14.53 15.07 -36.41
C SER A 169 -15.06 14.35 -35.16
N LEU A 170 -16.38 14.37 -34.96
CA LEU A 170 -17.05 13.67 -33.87
C LEU A 170 -16.97 12.14 -34.03
N SER A 171 -17.05 11.62 -35.25
CA SER A 171 -16.88 10.19 -35.50
C SER A 171 -15.45 9.69 -35.24
N LYS A 172 -14.42 10.48 -35.59
CA LYS A 172 -13.03 10.19 -35.22
C LYS A 172 -12.80 10.28 -33.71
N PHE A 173 -13.37 11.29 -33.04
CA PHE A 173 -13.31 11.42 -31.59
C PHE A 173 -13.94 10.21 -30.89
N LYS A 174 -15.12 9.78 -31.36
CA LYS A 174 -15.83 8.59 -30.87
C LYS A 174 -15.00 7.31 -31.03
N ALA A 175 -14.41 7.08 -32.21
CA ALA A 175 -13.58 5.90 -32.46
C ALA A 175 -12.31 5.84 -31.58
N ASN A 176 -11.81 6.99 -31.13
CA ASN A 176 -10.71 7.04 -30.17
C ASN A 176 -11.20 6.83 -28.72
N PHE A 177 -12.37 7.38 -28.39
CA PHE A 177 -12.99 7.22 -27.08
C PHE A 177 -13.38 5.76 -26.80
N GLU A 178 -13.97 5.04 -27.77
CA GLU A 178 -14.36 3.63 -27.60
C GLU A 178 -13.19 2.72 -27.21
N LYS A 179 -11.95 3.14 -27.48
CA LYS A 179 -10.73 2.40 -27.15
C LYS A 179 -10.16 2.74 -25.78
N MET A 180 -10.58 3.83 -25.15
CA MET A 180 -9.95 4.35 -23.94
C MET A 180 -10.96 4.70 -22.85
N ILE A 181 -10.67 4.28 -21.62
CA ILE A 181 -11.47 4.54 -20.43
C ILE A 181 -10.65 5.43 -19.50
N LYS A 182 -11.29 6.43 -18.90
CA LYS A 182 -10.61 7.27 -17.91
C LYS A 182 -10.69 6.60 -16.54
N VAL A 183 -9.58 6.04 -16.06
CA VAL A 183 -9.47 5.37 -14.77
C VAL A 183 -8.60 6.22 -13.83
N ASN A 184 -9.17 6.68 -12.71
CA ASN A 184 -8.46 7.49 -11.72
C ASN A 184 -7.72 8.72 -12.31
N GLY A 185 -8.23 9.28 -13.40
CA GLY A 185 -7.63 10.43 -14.10
C GLY A 185 -6.84 10.08 -15.37
N ASN A 186 -6.40 8.84 -15.51
CA ASN A 186 -5.58 8.36 -16.63
C ASN A 186 -6.41 7.69 -17.72
N TYR A 187 -6.06 7.88 -18.99
CA TYR A 187 -6.72 7.18 -20.09
C TYR A 187 -6.04 5.83 -20.35
N LEU A 188 -6.78 4.74 -20.21
CA LEU A 188 -6.29 3.37 -20.36
C LEU A 188 -7.10 2.63 -21.42
N ASN A 189 -6.46 1.73 -22.18
CA ASN A 189 -7.21 0.82 -23.05
C ASN A 189 -8.00 -0.23 -22.24
N HIS A 190 -8.79 -1.06 -22.90
CA HIS A 190 -9.65 -2.06 -22.22
C HIS A 190 -8.86 -3.07 -21.37
N GLU A 191 -7.74 -3.58 -21.90
CA GLU A 191 -6.91 -4.57 -21.21
C GLU A 191 -6.21 -3.95 -19.99
N ASN A 192 -5.57 -2.79 -20.19
CA ASN A 192 -4.93 -2.03 -19.12
C ASN A 192 -5.94 -1.58 -18.06
N THR A 193 -7.19 -1.30 -18.43
CA THR A 193 -8.28 -1.00 -17.48
C THR A 193 -8.60 -2.22 -16.61
N LYS A 194 -8.77 -3.41 -17.22
CA LYS A 194 -9.03 -4.66 -16.50
C LYS A 194 -7.88 -4.96 -15.52
N GLN A 195 -6.63 -4.77 -15.95
CA GLN A 195 -5.44 -4.96 -15.12
C GLN A 195 -5.34 -3.93 -13.99
N GLU A 196 -5.52 -2.65 -14.27
CA GLU A 196 -5.42 -1.58 -13.26
C GLU A 196 -6.47 -1.74 -12.16
N VAL A 197 -7.72 -2.05 -12.54
CA VAL A 197 -8.80 -2.31 -11.57
C VAL A 197 -8.48 -3.53 -10.70
N LEU A 198 -8.00 -4.62 -11.31
CA LEU A 198 -7.63 -5.83 -10.58
C LEU A 198 -6.49 -5.56 -9.59
N ILE A 199 -5.43 -4.89 -10.03
CA ILE A 199 -4.28 -4.53 -9.18
C ILE A 199 -4.75 -3.65 -8.01
N THR A 200 -5.58 -2.64 -8.29
CA THR A 200 -6.15 -1.75 -7.26
C THR A 200 -6.94 -2.54 -6.22
N GLN A 201 -7.78 -3.49 -6.67
CA GLN A 201 -8.54 -4.37 -5.77
C GLN A 201 -7.64 -5.26 -4.92
N MET A 202 -6.62 -5.87 -5.52
CA MET A 202 -5.67 -6.75 -4.82
C MET A 202 -4.88 -5.98 -3.77
N LEU A 203 -4.36 -4.80 -4.12
CA LEU A 203 -3.63 -3.94 -3.20
C LEU A 203 -4.49 -3.53 -2.01
N ASN A 204 -5.74 -3.12 -2.25
CA ASN A 204 -6.66 -2.76 -1.17
C ASN A 204 -7.04 -3.96 -0.29
N LEU A 205 -7.23 -5.13 -0.88
CA LEU A 205 -7.51 -6.35 -0.13
C LEU A 205 -6.34 -6.72 0.79
N GLN A 206 -5.11 -6.64 0.27
CA GLN A 206 -3.92 -7.09 0.99
C GLN A 206 -3.42 -6.09 2.03
N TYR A 207 -3.44 -4.79 1.71
CA TYR A 207 -2.79 -3.75 2.51
C TYR A 207 -3.77 -2.70 3.06
N GLY A 208 -5.07 -2.86 2.79
CA GLY A 208 -6.10 -1.86 3.09
C GLY A 208 -5.97 -0.63 2.20
N ASN A 209 -6.55 0.49 2.63
CA ASN A 209 -6.46 1.75 1.89
C ASN A 209 -5.02 2.32 1.93
N ILE A 210 -4.20 1.91 0.95
CA ILE A 210 -2.81 2.36 0.80
C ILE A 210 -2.78 3.87 0.56
N LYS A 211 -3.78 4.42 -0.13
CA LYS A 211 -3.82 5.83 -0.55
C LYS A 211 -4.09 6.81 0.60
N GLU A 212 -4.63 6.33 1.71
CA GLU A 212 -4.77 7.10 2.95
C GLU A 212 -3.44 7.17 3.70
N LEU A 213 -3.18 8.25 4.41
CA LEU A 213 -2.00 8.43 5.25
C LEU A 213 -2.38 8.13 6.71
N VAL A 214 -1.61 7.27 7.38
CA VAL A 214 -1.86 6.88 8.78
C VAL A 214 -0.59 7.11 9.59
N SER A 215 -0.67 7.92 10.65
CA SER A 215 0.48 8.31 11.46
C SER A 215 1.33 7.10 11.89
N GLY A 216 2.61 7.10 11.50
CA GLY A 216 3.60 6.09 11.87
C GLY A 216 3.39 4.70 11.25
N ARG A 217 2.52 4.55 10.25
CA ARG A 217 2.25 3.26 9.60
C ARG A 217 3.42 2.84 8.71
N ILE A 218 3.79 1.57 8.80
CA ILE A 218 4.77 0.92 7.93
C ILE A 218 4.09 -0.22 7.19
N ILE A 219 4.24 -0.28 5.87
CA ILE A 219 3.70 -1.36 5.03
C ILE A 219 4.83 -1.92 4.18
N GLU A 220 5.12 -3.21 4.34
CA GLU A 220 5.94 -3.96 3.41
C GLU A 220 5.10 -4.49 2.26
N VAL A 221 5.42 -4.07 1.04
CA VAL A 221 4.72 -4.51 -0.17
C VAL A 221 5.54 -5.59 -0.87
N ASN A 222 4.94 -6.78 -0.92
CA ASN A 222 5.44 -7.92 -1.64
C ASN A 222 4.74 -8.03 -2.99
N LEU A 223 5.47 -7.68 -4.05
CA LEU A 223 4.99 -7.78 -5.42
C LEU A 223 5.35 -9.14 -6.01
N GLU A 224 4.36 -9.78 -6.65
CA GLU A 224 4.51 -11.08 -7.32
C GLU A 224 5.38 -10.98 -8.57
N SER A 225 5.92 -12.12 -9.03
CA SER A 225 6.87 -12.22 -10.15
C SER A 225 6.35 -11.73 -11.50
N THR A 226 5.04 -11.63 -11.66
CA THR A 226 4.35 -11.21 -12.89
C THR A 226 4.25 -9.69 -13.04
N GLU A 227 4.54 -8.92 -11.98
CA GLU A 227 4.55 -7.47 -12.06
C GLU A 227 5.88 -6.93 -12.58
N GLN A 228 5.82 -5.81 -13.32
CA GLN A 228 7.01 -5.05 -13.72
C GLN A 228 7.87 -4.66 -12.51
N LEU A 229 7.24 -4.47 -11.35
CA LEU A 229 7.90 -4.14 -10.09
C LEU A 229 8.38 -5.36 -9.29
N SER A 230 8.21 -6.58 -9.80
CA SER A 230 8.57 -7.83 -9.10
C SER A 230 10.02 -7.89 -8.62
N ARG A 231 10.93 -7.22 -9.33
CA ARG A 231 12.36 -7.10 -8.98
C ARG A 231 12.63 -6.16 -7.80
N PHE A 232 11.63 -5.43 -7.34
CA PHE A 232 11.73 -4.53 -6.20
C PHE A 232 10.96 -5.07 -5.00
N LYS A 233 11.46 -4.73 -3.81
CA LYS A 233 10.69 -4.78 -2.56
C LYS A 233 10.43 -3.33 -2.15
N LEU A 234 9.21 -2.99 -1.75
CA LEU A 234 8.85 -1.63 -1.34
C LEU A 234 8.47 -1.63 0.14
N ILE A 235 8.96 -0.64 0.87
CA ILE A 235 8.51 -0.32 2.22
C ILE A 235 7.89 1.07 2.20
N LEU A 236 6.61 1.19 2.51
CA LEU A 236 5.92 2.47 2.62
C LEU A 236 5.95 2.89 4.09
N VAL A 237 6.44 4.10 4.37
CA VAL A 237 6.53 4.65 5.72
C VAL A 237 5.79 5.96 5.77
N ASP A 238 4.69 6.01 6.53
CA ASP A 238 3.93 7.21 6.81
C ASP A 238 4.53 7.95 8.03
N SER A 239 4.69 9.26 7.94
CA SER A 239 5.28 10.06 9.02
C SER A 239 4.49 9.95 10.32
N ALA A 240 5.18 9.84 11.46
CA ALA A 240 4.54 9.91 12.77
C ALA A 240 4.15 11.35 13.16
N ASN A 241 4.73 12.36 12.51
CA ASN A 241 4.42 13.76 12.79
C ASN A 241 3.17 14.20 12.01
N ASN A 242 2.08 14.45 12.73
CA ASN A 242 0.80 14.84 12.14
C ASN A 242 0.84 16.16 11.34
N ALA A 243 1.75 17.08 11.66
CA ALA A 243 1.93 18.32 10.88
C ALA A 243 2.43 17.98 9.47
N ILE A 244 3.50 17.20 9.36
CA ILE A 244 4.04 16.71 8.08
C ILE A 244 3.01 15.85 7.35
N LEU A 245 2.30 14.98 8.08
CA LEU A 245 1.28 14.09 7.48
C LEU A 245 0.18 14.89 6.78
N SER A 246 -0.15 16.08 7.28
CA SER A 246 -1.17 16.96 6.70
C SER A 246 -0.76 17.61 5.37
N ASP A 247 0.54 17.74 5.11
CA ASP A 247 1.08 18.33 3.88
C ASP A 247 0.86 17.44 2.64
N SER A 248 0.56 16.15 2.86
CA SER A 248 0.32 15.17 1.79
C SER A 248 1.44 15.12 0.75
N THR A 249 2.70 15.11 1.20
CA THR A 249 3.91 14.98 0.38
C THR A 249 4.38 13.53 0.32
N CYS A 250 5.08 13.16 -0.76
CA CYS A 250 5.61 11.81 -0.94
C CYS A 250 7.02 11.87 -1.51
N ALA A 251 7.92 11.01 -1.05
CA ALA A 251 9.27 10.86 -1.60
C ALA A 251 9.58 9.38 -1.86
N ILE A 252 10.46 9.11 -2.81
CA ILE A 252 10.95 7.76 -3.13
C ILE A 252 12.42 7.70 -2.72
N LEU A 253 12.79 6.76 -1.86
CA LEU A 253 14.17 6.54 -1.47
C LEU A 253 14.68 5.22 -2.07
N ILE A 254 15.72 5.29 -2.89
CA ILE A 254 16.34 4.10 -3.47
C ILE A 254 17.47 3.64 -2.54
N VAL A 255 17.37 2.42 -2.02
CA VAL A 255 18.38 1.88 -1.10
C VAL A 255 19.70 1.67 -1.84
N PRO A 256 20.83 2.21 -1.35
CA PRO A 256 22.13 1.99 -1.96
C PRO A 256 22.54 0.51 -1.93
N ARG A 257 23.30 0.10 -2.95
CA ARG A 257 23.79 -1.28 -3.03
C ARG A 257 24.75 -1.59 -1.88
N GLY A 258 24.62 -2.77 -1.28
CA GLY A 258 25.42 -3.23 -0.15
C GLY A 258 24.99 -2.62 1.20
N LYS A 259 23.92 -1.81 1.21
CA LYS A 259 23.34 -1.21 2.41
C LYS A 259 21.99 -1.81 2.79
N GLU A 260 21.47 -2.74 1.98
CA GLU A 260 20.16 -3.36 2.15
C GLU A 260 20.03 -4.08 3.49
N THR A 261 21.12 -4.65 3.99
CA THR A 261 21.19 -5.32 5.30
C THR A 261 21.58 -4.39 6.43
N SER A 262 21.90 -3.13 6.17
CA SER A 262 22.29 -2.23 7.27
C SER A 262 21.09 -1.89 8.15
N ARG A 263 21.31 -1.65 9.45
CA ARG A 263 20.22 -1.37 10.42
C ARG A 263 19.23 -0.32 9.92
N VAL A 264 19.73 0.78 9.36
CA VAL A 264 18.93 1.92 8.85
C VAL A 264 17.96 1.48 7.75
N TYR A 265 18.35 0.52 6.90
CA TYR A 265 17.52 0.02 5.79
C TYR A 265 16.93 -1.37 6.07
N ALA A 266 17.09 -1.96 7.24
CA ALA A 266 16.60 -3.32 7.49
C ALA A 266 15.69 -3.45 8.72
N THR A 267 15.46 -2.35 9.45
CA THR A 267 14.66 -2.35 10.68
C THR A 267 13.56 -1.29 10.63
N GLU A 268 12.44 -1.54 11.33
CA GLU A 268 11.37 -0.54 11.47
C GLU A 268 11.86 0.75 12.14
N GLU A 269 12.79 0.66 13.10
CA GLU A 269 13.41 1.84 13.72
C GLU A 269 14.15 2.67 12.67
N GLY A 270 14.96 2.01 11.83
CA GLY A 270 15.65 2.64 10.70
C GLY A 270 14.69 3.31 9.71
N TYR A 271 13.57 2.65 9.39
CA TYR A 271 12.52 3.20 8.53
C TYR A 271 11.90 4.49 9.09
N ARG A 272 11.66 4.53 10.41
CA ARG A 272 11.16 5.73 11.09
C ARG A 272 12.20 6.85 11.05
N GLU A 273 13.46 6.55 11.31
CA GLU A 273 14.54 7.53 11.22
C GLU A 273 14.67 8.11 9.80
N ILE A 274 14.55 7.28 8.76
CA ILE A 274 14.50 7.72 7.36
C ILE A 274 13.30 8.64 7.12
N SER A 275 12.10 8.29 7.62
CA SER A 275 10.90 9.11 7.44
C SER A 275 11.04 10.48 8.08
N GLU A 276 11.58 10.55 9.30
CA GLU A 276 11.87 11.81 10.00
C GLU A 276 12.89 12.66 9.26
N LYS A 277 13.95 12.04 8.72
CA LYS A 277 14.99 12.66 7.89
C LYS A 277 14.45 13.31 6.64
N VAL A 278 13.72 12.51 5.87
CA VAL A 278 13.22 12.90 4.56
C VAL A 278 12.12 13.95 4.70
N ASN A 279 11.41 13.98 5.84
CA ASN A 279 10.43 15.01 6.18
C ASN A 279 9.30 15.12 5.15
N HIS A 280 8.80 13.96 4.69
CA HIS A 280 7.64 13.86 3.80
C HIS A 280 6.53 13.05 4.48
N SER A 281 5.27 13.27 4.08
CA SER A 281 4.13 12.56 4.68
C SER A 281 4.22 11.05 4.45
N ARG A 282 4.71 10.62 3.28
CA ARG A 282 5.10 9.24 2.98
C ARG A 282 6.49 9.16 2.37
N VAL A 283 7.28 8.19 2.80
CA VAL A 283 8.50 7.75 2.13
C VAL A 283 8.32 6.34 1.61
N ILE A 284 8.54 6.13 0.32
CA ILE A 284 8.54 4.81 -0.32
C ILE A 284 10.00 4.38 -0.48
N ILE A 285 10.44 3.47 0.37
CA ILE A 285 11.79 2.91 0.36
C ILE A 285 11.82 1.72 -0.60
N VAL A 286 12.74 1.75 -1.57
CA VAL A 286 12.82 0.80 -2.68
C VAL A 286 14.10 -0.03 -2.59
N TYR A 287 13.92 -1.34 -2.42
CA TYR A 287 14.97 -2.35 -2.43
C TYR A 287 15.02 -3.05 -3.77
N ARG A 288 16.21 -3.48 -4.19
CA ARG A 288 16.41 -4.28 -5.39
C ARG A 288 16.63 -5.73 -4.95
N LYS A 289 15.79 -6.67 -5.42
CA LYS A 289 15.86 -8.09 -5.02
C LYS A 289 17.06 -8.82 -5.66
N SER A 290 17.34 -8.56 -6.94
CA SER A 290 18.53 -9.02 -7.66
C SER A 290 18.60 -8.34 -9.04
N GLY A 291 19.79 -8.13 -9.59
CA GLY A 291 19.94 -7.57 -10.95
C GLY A 291 21.30 -6.94 -11.25
N ASN A 292 21.52 -6.66 -12.54
CA ASN A 292 22.70 -5.97 -13.09
C ASN A 292 22.91 -4.58 -12.47
N VAL A 293 24.05 -3.95 -12.73
CA VAL A 293 24.31 -2.56 -12.31
C VAL A 293 23.49 -1.62 -13.20
N ASP A 294 22.24 -1.37 -12.82
CA ASP A 294 21.38 -0.40 -13.49
C ASP A 294 21.69 1.02 -12.98
N SER A 295 21.67 2.00 -13.88
CA SER A 295 21.77 3.41 -13.49
C SER A 295 20.51 3.85 -12.73
N LEU A 296 20.66 4.88 -11.89
CA LEU A 296 19.54 5.49 -11.16
C LEU A 296 18.40 5.92 -12.12
N GLU A 297 18.74 6.41 -13.30
CA GLU A 297 17.77 6.83 -14.33
C GLU A 297 16.97 5.65 -14.87
N THR A 298 17.63 4.49 -15.05
CA THR A 298 16.98 3.26 -15.50
C THR A 298 15.96 2.79 -14.46
N ILE A 299 16.35 2.83 -13.18
CA ILE A 299 15.46 2.49 -12.06
C ILE A 299 14.28 3.46 -12.00
N LYS A 300 14.53 4.78 -12.07
CA LYS A 300 13.48 5.81 -12.08
C LYS A 300 12.45 5.55 -13.16
N LYS A 301 12.90 5.31 -14.40
CA LYS A 301 12.03 5.05 -15.55
C LYS A 301 11.20 3.78 -15.39
N GLU A 302 11.77 2.74 -14.77
CA GLU A 302 11.05 1.50 -14.50
C GLU A 302 9.99 1.66 -13.41
N LEU A 303 10.25 2.49 -12.40
CA LEU A 303 9.32 2.78 -11.31
C LEU A 303 8.21 3.76 -11.70
N GLU A 304 8.50 4.72 -12.57
CA GLU A 304 7.67 5.91 -12.85
C GLU A 304 6.18 5.61 -13.09
N SER A 305 5.86 4.57 -13.87
CA SER A 305 4.48 4.24 -14.21
C SER A 305 3.71 3.54 -13.09
N SER A 306 4.40 2.80 -12.21
CA SER A 306 3.77 1.85 -11.28
C SER A 306 3.91 2.26 -9.82
N ILE A 307 4.98 2.98 -9.46
CA ILE A 307 5.24 3.45 -8.09
C ILE A 307 4.15 4.41 -7.59
N LEU A 308 3.51 5.14 -8.52
CA LEU A 308 2.43 6.08 -8.21
C LEU A 308 1.20 5.39 -7.61
N ARG A 309 1.02 4.07 -7.81
CA ARG A 309 -0.02 3.29 -7.13
C ARG A 309 0.15 3.29 -5.61
N PHE A 310 1.37 3.46 -5.12
CA PHE A 310 1.72 3.47 -3.70
C PHE A 310 1.82 4.88 -3.09
N ALA A 311 1.80 5.92 -3.92
CA ALA A 311 1.76 7.31 -3.45
C ALA A 311 0.41 7.65 -2.79
N PRO A 312 0.36 8.60 -1.84
CA PRO A 312 -0.87 9.08 -1.23
C PRO A 312 -1.88 9.61 -2.25
N ARG A 313 -3.17 9.67 -1.88
CA ARG A 313 -4.27 10.10 -2.76
C ARG A 313 -4.05 11.46 -3.40
N LYS A 314 -3.59 12.42 -2.60
CA LYS A 314 -3.19 13.74 -3.06
C LYS A 314 -1.70 13.83 -2.79
N VAL A 315 -0.95 14.22 -3.82
CA VAL A 315 0.45 14.59 -3.65
C VAL A 315 0.52 16.07 -3.95
N ALA A 316 0.95 16.87 -2.97
CA ALA A 316 0.98 18.32 -3.12
C ALA A 316 1.97 18.80 -4.20
N ASN A 317 3.09 18.07 -4.35
CA ASN A 317 4.21 18.43 -5.22
C ASN A 317 4.67 17.22 -6.06
N GLU A 318 5.64 17.42 -6.95
CA GLU A 318 6.34 16.30 -7.60
C GLU A 318 6.97 15.38 -6.55
N ILE A 319 7.07 14.09 -6.88
CA ILE A 319 7.64 13.08 -5.97
C ILE A 319 9.16 13.01 -6.22
N PRO A 320 10.00 13.55 -5.32
CA PRO A 320 11.43 13.46 -5.49
C PRO A 320 11.93 12.03 -5.30
N TYR A 321 12.97 11.68 -6.06
CA TYR A 321 13.78 10.50 -5.82
C TYR A 321 15.02 10.90 -5.03
N ILE A 322 15.27 10.20 -3.93
CA ILE A 322 16.36 10.45 -2.99
C ILE A 322 17.35 9.28 -3.08
N SER A 323 18.64 9.61 -3.26
CA SER A 323 19.77 8.69 -3.17
C SER A 323 20.77 9.20 -2.13
N GLU A 324 21.46 8.29 -1.44
CA GLU A 324 22.63 8.68 -0.66
C GLU A 324 23.75 9.10 -1.63
N GLY A 325 24.03 10.41 -1.73
CA GLY A 325 25.18 10.94 -2.49
C GLY A 325 24.93 12.22 -3.27
N GLU A 326 23.68 12.61 -3.53
CA GLU A 326 23.35 13.86 -4.23
C GLU A 326 22.71 14.89 -3.29
N SER A 327 23.50 15.38 -2.33
CA SER A 327 23.15 16.59 -1.59
C SER A 327 23.54 17.83 -2.41
N GLN A 328 22.62 18.36 -3.22
CA GLN A 328 22.68 19.78 -3.62
C GLN A 328 21.80 20.69 -2.76
N THR A 329 21.24 20.19 -1.67
CA THR A 329 20.80 21.06 -0.58
C THR A 329 21.51 20.63 0.70
N SER A 330 22.23 21.59 1.26
CA SER A 330 23.06 21.43 2.43
C SER A 330 22.22 20.93 3.61
N SER A 331 22.56 19.74 4.12
CA SER A 331 22.52 19.31 5.53
C SER A 331 22.10 17.84 5.66
N ALA A 332 23.04 16.91 5.47
CA ALA A 332 23.10 15.64 6.23
C ALA A 332 24.27 14.79 5.73
N VAL A 333 25.48 15.09 6.18
CA VAL A 333 26.55 14.09 6.19
C VAL A 333 26.35 13.24 7.43
N LEU A 334 26.00 11.96 7.28
CA LEU A 334 26.26 10.96 8.31
C LEU A 334 27.77 10.91 8.49
N VAL A 335 28.28 11.51 9.57
CA VAL A 335 29.69 11.41 9.93
C VAL A 335 29.92 10.01 10.49
N SER A 336 30.10 9.03 9.61
CA SER A 336 30.56 7.71 10.03
C SER A 336 32.06 7.77 10.32
N ARG A 337 32.44 7.72 11.59
CA ARG A 337 33.80 7.34 11.98
C ARG A 337 33.79 5.88 12.34
N LYS A 338 34.57 5.08 11.59
CA LYS A 338 34.68 3.63 11.77
C LYS A 338 35.82 3.31 12.73
N TYR A 339 35.57 2.44 13.68
CA TYR A 339 36.60 1.97 14.60
C TYR A 339 36.52 0.45 14.73
N ARG A 340 37.67 -0.22 14.59
CA ARG A 340 37.79 -1.65 14.91
C ARG A 340 37.78 -1.81 16.42
N VAL A 341 36.87 -2.64 16.91
CA VAL A 341 36.91 -3.22 18.26
C VAL A 341 37.82 -4.44 18.09
N TYR A 342 39.03 -4.55 18.67
CA TYR A 342 39.31 -4.98 20.05
C TYR A 342 40.77 -4.67 20.47
N LYS A 343 40.99 -4.65 21.79
CA LYS A 343 42.25 -4.95 22.48
C LYS A 343 41.85 -5.75 23.75
N ASP A 344 42.38 -6.96 23.94
CA ASP A 344 42.09 -7.78 25.11
C ASP A 344 42.78 -7.22 26.37
N GLU A 345 42.23 -7.52 27.55
CA GLU A 345 42.55 -6.89 28.82
C GLU A 345 43.65 -7.58 29.63
N GLU A 346 44.39 -8.54 29.05
CA GLU A 346 45.60 -9.09 29.67
C GLU A 346 46.75 -9.10 28.65
N ASP A 347 47.81 -8.36 28.96
CA ASP A 347 49.07 -8.21 28.21
C ASP A 347 49.85 -9.54 28.11
N LYS A 348 49.31 -10.52 27.37
CA LYS A 348 50.04 -11.64 26.80
C LYS A 348 49.63 -11.80 25.34
N PHE A 349 50.28 -11.02 24.50
CA PHE A 349 50.30 -11.23 23.05
C PHE A 349 50.96 -12.58 22.77
N ASP A 350 50.15 -13.61 22.52
CA ASP A 350 50.58 -14.82 21.85
C ASP A 350 50.50 -14.57 20.33
N PRO A 351 51.64 -14.45 19.61
CA PRO A 351 51.66 -14.15 18.18
C PRO A 351 50.99 -15.21 17.31
N ASP A 352 50.84 -16.43 17.83
CA ASP A 352 50.26 -17.58 17.12
C ASP A 352 48.76 -17.77 17.43
N ALA A 353 48.23 -17.07 18.43
CA ALA A 353 46.81 -17.05 18.78
C ALA A 353 46.04 -15.91 18.09
N VAL A 354 46.31 -15.68 16.79
CA VAL A 354 45.37 -14.94 15.94
C VAL A 354 44.15 -15.83 15.78
N ASP A 355 43.21 -15.64 16.71
CA ASP A 355 41.96 -16.38 16.87
C ASP A 355 41.31 -16.65 15.50
N GLU A 356 40.87 -17.88 15.25
CA GLU A 356 40.16 -18.28 14.01
C GLU A 356 39.00 -17.31 13.67
N PHE A 357 38.51 -16.61 14.69
CA PHE A 357 37.56 -15.51 14.60
C PHE A 357 38.07 -14.31 13.78
N GLU A 358 39.30 -13.82 13.98
CA GLU A 358 39.83 -12.68 13.22
C GLU A 358 40.10 -13.03 11.74
N LYS A 359 40.32 -14.31 11.42
CA LYS A 359 40.48 -14.74 10.02
C LYS A 359 39.17 -14.67 9.23
N ASN A 360 38.05 -14.79 9.91
CA ASN A 360 36.74 -14.97 9.28
C ASN A 360 35.78 -13.79 9.46
N TYR A 361 35.97 -12.92 10.46
CA TYR A 361 35.03 -11.86 10.82
C TYR A 361 35.69 -10.48 10.95
N ILE A 362 34.91 -9.42 10.78
CA ILE A 362 35.25 -8.03 11.10
C ILE A 362 34.13 -7.47 11.97
N ILE A 363 34.49 -6.93 13.13
CA ILE A 363 33.58 -6.20 14.02
C ILE A 363 33.90 -4.71 13.95
N GLU A 364 32.92 -3.90 13.56
CA GLU A 364 33.05 -2.46 13.42
C GLU A 364 32.02 -1.76 14.31
N ASP A 365 32.47 -0.82 15.13
CA ASP A 365 31.58 0.12 15.80
C ASP A 365 31.55 1.42 14.99
N THR A 366 30.33 1.88 14.67
CA THR A 366 30.08 3.13 13.96
C THR A 366 29.24 4.04 14.85
N LEU A 367 29.71 5.26 15.10
CA LEU A 367 28.90 6.28 15.74
C LEU A 367 27.91 6.81 14.69
N GLU A 368 26.64 6.56 14.92
CA GLU A 368 25.53 7.00 14.07
C GLU A 368 24.61 7.95 14.85
N GLY A 369 23.81 8.70 14.11
CA GLY A 369 23.03 9.82 14.64
C GLY A 369 23.62 11.17 14.21
N TYR A 370 22.84 12.22 14.43
CA TYR A 370 23.16 13.53 13.91
C TYR A 370 24.13 14.30 14.79
N PRO A 371 24.95 15.21 14.20
CA PRO A 371 25.86 16.03 14.98
C PRO A 371 25.15 16.80 16.10
N GLU A 372 23.93 17.25 15.85
CA GLU A 372 23.12 18.10 16.73
C GLU A 372 22.18 17.33 17.67
N ASN A 373 22.05 16.00 17.51
CA ASN A 373 21.20 15.19 18.37
C ASN A 373 21.98 14.70 19.61
N PRO A 374 21.51 14.95 20.84
CA PRO A 374 22.13 14.42 22.06
C PRO A 374 22.09 12.89 22.17
N GLU A 375 21.23 12.21 21.40
CA GLU A 375 21.08 10.76 21.35
C GLU A 375 21.92 10.11 20.23
N ARG A 376 23.19 10.51 20.07
CA ARG A 376 24.11 9.72 19.24
C ARG A 376 24.19 8.31 19.78
N TYR A 377 24.15 7.33 18.88
CA TYR A 377 24.17 5.94 19.23
C TYR A 377 25.26 5.21 18.45
N VAL A 378 25.70 4.06 18.97
CA VAL A 378 26.71 3.24 18.31
C VAL A 378 26.04 2.02 17.74
N VAL A 379 26.28 1.79 16.45
CA VAL A 379 25.92 0.55 15.78
C VAL A 379 27.15 -0.33 15.72
N ARG A 380 26.99 -1.59 16.13
CA ARG A 380 27.99 -2.64 15.95
C ARG A 380 27.61 -3.50 14.76
N SER A 381 28.51 -3.59 13.79
CA SER A 381 28.39 -4.42 12.59
C SER A 381 29.34 -5.61 12.65
N ILE A 382 28.85 -6.80 12.35
CA ILE A 382 29.65 -8.01 12.14
C ILE A 382 29.60 -8.39 10.67
N LYS A 383 30.78 -8.50 10.04
CA LYS A 383 30.94 -8.83 8.61
C LYS A 383 31.79 -10.07 8.43
N PHE A 384 31.34 -10.98 7.58
CA PHE A 384 32.10 -12.17 7.21
C PHE A 384 33.12 -11.83 6.13
N LYS A 385 34.41 -12.11 6.35
CA LYS A 385 35.47 -11.85 5.37
C LYS A 385 35.37 -12.74 4.13
N SER A 386 34.91 -13.98 4.30
CA SER A 386 34.73 -14.95 3.22
C SER A 386 33.61 -14.55 2.25
N LYS A 387 32.61 -13.84 2.76
CA LYS A 387 31.44 -13.40 2.01
C LYS A 387 30.96 -12.04 2.52
N PRO A 388 31.70 -10.96 2.19
CA PRO A 388 31.40 -9.63 2.69
C PRO A 388 30.05 -9.12 2.20
N ASP A 389 29.50 -9.66 1.13
CA ASP A 389 28.20 -9.26 0.58
C ASP A 389 27.02 -10.11 1.10
N GLU A 390 27.27 -11.14 1.91
CA GLU A 390 26.21 -11.98 2.53
C GLU A 390 25.91 -11.56 3.97
N ILE A 391 24.74 -12.01 4.47
CA ILE A 391 24.12 -11.74 5.79
C ILE A 391 25.10 -11.14 6.81
N GLN A 392 25.04 -9.81 6.96
CA GLN A 392 25.74 -9.07 7.99
C GLN A 392 24.79 -8.87 9.17
N SER A 393 25.34 -8.79 10.39
CA SER A 393 24.54 -8.48 11.58
C SER A 393 24.92 -7.10 12.12
N ASP A 394 23.98 -6.18 12.04
CA ASP A 394 24.05 -4.86 12.67
C ASP A 394 23.14 -4.84 13.89
N VAL A 395 23.61 -4.21 14.96
CA VAL A 395 22.82 -4.03 16.17
C VAL A 395 23.18 -2.73 16.88
N MET A 396 22.18 -2.07 17.47
CA MET A 396 22.40 -0.88 18.26
C MET A 396 22.96 -1.26 19.64
N ILE A 397 24.02 -0.56 20.03
CA ILE A 397 24.51 -0.54 21.41
C ILE A 397 23.70 0.53 22.15
N ARG A 398 23.21 0.20 23.35
CA ARG A 398 22.57 1.18 24.23
C ARG A 398 23.32 1.31 25.55
N ARG A 399 23.19 2.48 26.16
CA ARG A 399 23.74 2.81 27.48
C ARG A 399 22.65 2.69 28.55
N LYS A 400 23.00 2.15 29.72
CA LYS A 400 22.09 2.07 30.85
C LYS A 400 22.79 2.34 32.17
N LYS A 401 22.09 2.98 33.10
CA LYS A 401 22.53 3.13 34.50
C LYS A 401 22.38 1.83 35.27
N LYS A 402 23.35 1.54 36.15
CA LYS A 402 23.34 0.44 37.12
C LYS A 402 22.27 0.70 38.18
N LYS A 403 21.01 0.30 37.94
CA LYS A 403 19.90 0.41 38.91
C LYS A 403 19.62 -0.94 39.61
N GLY A 404 20.06 -1.07 40.87
CA GLY A 404 19.66 -2.16 41.79
C GLY A 404 19.95 -3.60 41.31
N LYS A 405 19.54 -4.60 42.10
CA LYS A 405 19.86 -6.05 41.96
C LYS A 405 19.40 -6.77 40.67
N LYS A 406 19.02 -6.08 39.58
CA LYS A 406 18.82 -6.74 38.27
C LYS A 406 20.14 -6.74 37.52
N ASP A 407 20.93 -7.79 37.75
CA ASP A 407 22.18 -7.99 37.03
C ASP A 407 21.87 -8.48 35.61
N TYR A 408 22.15 -7.63 34.62
CA TYR A 408 22.15 -8.08 33.24
C TYR A 408 23.24 -9.14 33.08
N SER A 409 22.91 -10.23 32.40
CA SER A 409 23.86 -11.28 32.07
C SER A 409 25.14 -10.67 31.47
N LYS A 410 26.30 -11.15 31.93
CA LYS A 410 27.61 -10.73 31.39
C LYS A 410 27.70 -10.88 29.88
N TYR A 411 26.92 -11.79 29.29
CA TYR A 411 26.87 -12.06 27.86
C TYR A 411 26.12 -10.99 27.03
N VAL A 412 25.38 -10.09 27.68
CA VAL A 412 24.63 -8.99 27.03
C VAL A 412 25.38 -7.66 27.14
N LYS A 413 26.31 -7.55 28.10
CA LYS A 413 27.15 -6.37 28.31
C LYS A 413 28.25 -6.34 27.26
N VAL A 414 28.50 -5.16 26.68
CA VAL A 414 29.56 -4.96 25.69
C VAL A 414 30.42 -3.76 26.04
N ARG A 415 31.57 -3.64 25.38
CA ARG A 415 32.44 -2.46 25.41
C ARG A 415 32.55 -1.90 23.99
N SER A 416 32.66 -0.58 23.86
CA SER A 416 32.85 0.09 22.58
C SER A 416 34.04 1.05 22.68
N PRO A 417 34.99 1.04 21.73
CA PRO A 417 36.16 1.93 21.77
C PRO A 417 35.80 3.39 21.48
N ILE A 418 34.54 3.66 21.10
CA ILE A 418 34.07 4.98 20.68
C ILE A 418 32.96 5.52 21.57
N TRP A 419 32.54 4.76 22.57
CA TRP A 419 31.52 5.18 23.51
C TRP A 419 31.99 5.00 24.95
N GLU A 420 32.56 6.06 25.50
CA GLU A 420 32.97 6.10 26.91
C GLU A 420 31.77 5.99 27.85
N VAL A 421 31.95 5.22 28.92
CA VAL A 421 30.90 4.86 29.88
C VAL A 421 31.29 5.39 31.25
N LYS A 422 30.33 5.99 31.98
CA LYS A 422 30.56 6.43 33.37
C LYS A 422 30.61 5.24 34.31
N GLU A 423 31.19 5.41 35.50
CA GLU A 423 31.31 4.33 36.50
C GLU A 423 29.97 3.70 36.90
N ASP A 424 28.88 4.47 36.88
CA ASP A 424 27.52 4.03 37.19
C ASP A 424 26.75 3.48 35.98
N GLU A 425 27.40 3.29 34.83
CA GLU A 425 26.78 2.90 33.57
C GLU A 425 27.41 1.63 32.97
N PHE A 426 26.70 0.99 32.05
CA PHE A 426 27.24 -0.07 31.19
C PHE A 426 26.60 0.01 29.80
N LEU A 427 27.30 -0.51 28.79
CA LEU A 427 26.76 -0.69 27.45
C LEU A 427 26.23 -2.10 27.28
N TYR A 428 25.16 -2.24 26.49
CA TYR A 428 24.57 -3.52 26.18
C TYR A 428 24.06 -3.56 24.74
N ILE A 429 23.98 -4.77 24.18
CA ILE A 429 23.39 -4.99 22.86
C ILE A 429 21.86 -4.94 22.98
N ASP A 430 21.23 -4.07 22.20
CA ASP A 430 19.77 -4.06 22.07
C ASP A 430 19.33 -5.05 20.99
N HIS A 431 19.08 -6.29 21.38
CA HIS A 431 18.68 -7.37 20.47
C HIS A 431 17.36 -7.11 19.73
N LEU A 432 16.55 -6.13 20.16
CA LEU A 432 15.35 -5.72 19.41
C LEU A 432 15.69 -4.98 18.11
N THR A 433 16.95 -4.55 17.97
CA THR A 433 17.42 -3.72 16.85
C THR A 433 18.27 -4.50 15.85
N LEU A 434 18.23 -5.84 15.93
CA LEU A 434 18.87 -6.71 14.97
C LEU A 434 18.27 -6.46 13.58
N ASN A 435 19.16 -6.22 12.62
CA ASN A 435 18.85 -5.94 11.22
C ASN A 435 18.25 -7.10 10.41
N SER A 436 17.99 -8.26 11.02
CA SER A 436 17.45 -9.41 10.32
C SER A 436 16.45 -10.16 11.19
N GLU A 437 15.20 -10.23 10.71
CA GLU A 437 14.16 -11.06 11.33
C GLU A 437 14.56 -12.53 11.41
N TYR A 438 15.34 -13.03 10.45
CA TYR A 438 15.91 -14.37 10.51
C TYR A 438 16.80 -14.54 11.75
N THR A 439 17.72 -13.62 12.01
CA THR A 439 18.58 -13.67 13.21
C THR A 439 17.77 -13.58 14.50
N SER A 440 16.80 -12.66 14.55
CA SER A 440 15.88 -12.53 15.68
C SER A 440 15.06 -13.81 15.90
N ALA A 441 14.55 -14.42 14.83
CA ALA A 441 13.80 -15.67 14.87
C ALA A 441 14.67 -16.87 15.29
N MET A 442 15.92 -16.95 14.83
CA MET A 442 16.86 -17.99 15.26
C MET A 442 17.19 -17.85 16.75
N ILE A 443 17.40 -16.63 17.24
CA ILE A 443 17.61 -16.37 18.69
C ILE A 443 16.36 -16.77 19.47
N ALA A 444 15.17 -16.35 19.04
CA ALA A 444 13.90 -16.71 19.69
C ALA A 444 13.69 -18.24 19.70
N GLY A 445 14.00 -18.92 18.60
CA GLY A 445 13.98 -20.38 18.49
C GLY A 445 14.94 -21.06 19.46
N LEU A 446 16.18 -20.59 19.56
CA LEU A 446 17.18 -21.09 20.51
C LEU A 446 16.76 -20.86 21.97
N CYS A 447 16.19 -19.69 22.29
CA CYS A 447 15.65 -19.41 23.62
C CYS A 447 14.50 -20.37 23.98
N THR A 448 13.61 -20.64 23.03
CA THR A 448 12.50 -21.60 23.21
C THR A 448 13.03 -23.02 23.40
N TYR A 449 14.03 -23.42 22.61
CA TYR A 449 14.69 -24.71 22.69
C TYR A 449 15.39 -24.94 24.05
N TYR A 450 16.08 -23.92 24.57
CA TYR A 450 16.69 -23.98 25.90
C TYR A 450 15.65 -24.22 27.01
N GLN A 451 14.50 -23.56 26.91
CA GLN A 451 13.40 -23.72 27.87
C GLN A 451 12.78 -25.12 27.80
N MET A 452 12.61 -25.68 26.59
CA MET A 452 12.22 -27.08 26.40
C MET A 452 13.23 -28.06 27.00
N PHE A 453 14.53 -27.78 26.90
CA PHE A 453 15.60 -28.62 27.44
C PHE A 453 15.61 -28.62 28.98
N GLU A 454 15.40 -27.46 29.60
CA GLU A 454 15.26 -27.35 31.05
C GLU A 454 14.00 -28.05 31.58
N ASP A 455 12.90 -28.00 30.83
CA ASP A 455 11.68 -28.73 31.20
C ASP A 455 11.83 -30.25 31.00
N LEU A 456 12.55 -30.70 29.97
CA LEU A 456 12.97 -32.09 29.80
C LEU A 456 13.85 -32.58 30.96
N LYS A 457 14.83 -31.78 31.41
CA LYS A 457 15.65 -32.10 32.60
C LYS A 457 14.82 -32.23 33.88
N LYS A 458 13.84 -31.33 34.09
CA LYS A 458 12.91 -31.42 35.24
C LYS A 458 12.03 -32.67 35.17
N THR A 459 11.64 -33.09 33.97
CA THR A 459 10.83 -34.29 33.76
C THR A 459 11.65 -35.56 33.97
N GLN A 460 12.91 -35.60 33.51
CA GLN A 460 13.86 -36.68 33.80
C GLN A 460 14.24 -36.74 35.30
N ALA A 461 14.38 -35.60 35.97
CA ALA A 461 14.63 -35.55 37.42
C ALA A 461 13.45 -36.10 38.25
N LYS A 462 12.21 -36.00 37.76
CA LYS A 462 11.03 -36.62 38.38
C LYS A 462 10.97 -38.14 38.18
N HIS A 463 11.63 -38.68 37.15
CA HIS A 463 11.68 -40.13 36.89
C HIS A 463 12.84 -40.85 37.61
N ASN A 464 13.76 -40.14 38.24
CA ASN A 464 14.85 -40.71 39.05
C ASN A 464 14.51 -40.80 40.56
N PHE A 465 13.22 -40.73 40.92
CA PHE A 465 12.70 -40.94 42.29
C PHE A 465 11.64 -42.06 42.34
N LEU A 466 11.83 -43.13 41.56
CA LEU A 466 11.14 -44.40 41.70
C LEU A 466 12.13 -45.55 41.79
#